data_AF-A0A537HAV2-F1
#
_entry.id   AF-A0A537HAV2-F1
#
_cell.length_a   1.000
_cell.length_b   1.000
_cell.length_c   1.000
_cell.angle_alpha   90.00
_cell.angle_beta   90.00
_cell.angle_gamma   90.00
#
_symmetry.space_group_name_H-M   'P 1'
#
loop_
_entity.id
_entity.type
_entity.pdbx_description
1 polymer ?
#
loop_
_entity_poly.entity_id
_entity_poly.type
_entity_poly.pdbx_seq_one_letter_code
_entity_poly.pdbx_strand_id
1 'polypeptide(L)'
;MSFDDLVSQSVTETMSKILGTDTWKAINFFFDMKTIAREPEVFAALLGKVFGSTSKVLEKKIGETVLGKVGAVQQMPGNVDFRQILRLAKAKFPRQPLPDQLGP
;
A
#
# COMPACT_ATOMS: atom_id res chain seq x y z
N MET A 1 8.50 -1.96 -12.64
CA MET A 1 7.52 -1.46 -11.64
C MET A 1 8.28 -1.12 -10.38
N SER A 2 8.15 0.09 -9.82
CA SER A 2 8.77 0.41 -8.53
C SER A 2 7.88 -0.03 -7.36
N PHE A 3 8.45 -0.10 -6.15
CA PHE A 3 7.66 -0.40 -4.95
C PHE A 3 6.63 0.71 -4.68
N ASP A 4 7.01 1.98 -4.88
CA ASP A 4 6.11 3.12 -4.80
C ASP A 4 4.91 2.93 -5.75
N ASP A 5 5.15 2.57 -7.03
CA ASP A 5 4.05 2.30 -7.99
C ASP A 5 3.12 1.18 -7.51
N LEU A 6 3.68 0.12 -6.92
CA LEU A 6 2.89 -1.00 -6.39
C LEU A 6 1.98 -0.55 -5.25
N VAL A 7 2.51 0.25 -4.33
CA VAL A 7 1.73 0.79 -3.22
C VAL A 7 0.63 1.71 -3.76
N SER A 8 0.95 2.66 -4.64
CA SER A 8 -0.02 3.60 -5.22
C SER A 8 -1.14 2.89 -5.99
N GLN A 9 -0.80 1.87 -6.79
CA GLN A 9 -1.79 1.06 -7.50
C GLN A 9 -2.66 0.25 -6.54
N SER A 10 -2.07 -0.33 -5.49
CA SER A 10 -2.81 -1.11 -4.49
C SER A 10 -3.80 -0.25 -3.71
N VAL A 11 -3.39 0.96 -3.33
CA VAL A 11 -4.28 1.95 -2.70
C VAL A 11 -5.42 2.31 -3.65
N THR A 12 -5.10 2.67 -4.90
CA THR A 12 -6.11 3.06 -5.91
C THR A 12 -7.12 1.95 -6.16
N GLU A 13 -6.66 0.72 -6.37
CA GLU A 13 -7.50 -0.45 -6.58
C GLU A 13 -8.41 -0.71 -5.38
N THR A 14 -7.84 -0.73 -4.17
CA THR A 14 -8.59 -1.01 -2.94
C THR A 14 -9.64 0.07 -2.68
N MET A 15 -9.27 1.34 -2.80
CA MET A 15 -10.16 2.46 -2.53
C MET A 15 -11.26 2.56 -3.58
N SER A 16 -10.94 2.35 -4.86
CA SER A 16 -11.96 2.30 -5.93
C SER A 16 -12.94 1.15 -5.71
N LYS A 17 -12.46 0.00 -5.23
CA LYS A 17 -13.30 -1.17 -4.94
C LYS A 17 -14.23 -0.94 -3.74
N ILE A 18 -13.77 -0.25 -2.70
CA ILE A 18 -14.55 -0.03 -1.47
C ILE A 18 -15.52 1.15 -1.61
N LEU A 19 -15.06 2.27 -2.19
CA LEU A 19 -15.80 3.52 -2.24
C LEU A 19 -16.56 3.73 -3.56
N GLY A 20 -16.22 2.94 -4.58
CA GLY A 20 -16.61 3.20 -5.97
C GLY A 20 -15.59 4.10 -6.69
N THR A 21 -15.40 3.85 -7.99
CA THR A 21 -14.42 4.55 -8.83
C THR A 21 -14.64 6.07 -8.85
N ASP A 22 -15.89 6.52 -8.97
CA ASP A 22 -16.21 7.94 -9.03
C ASP A 22 -15.94 8.65 -7.71
N THR A 23 -16.34 8.04 -6.59
CA THR A 23 -16.05 8.55 -5.24
C THR A 23 -14.56 8.65 -5.02
N TRP A 24 -13.80 7.60 -5.36
CA TRP A 24 -12.35 7.62 -5.20
C TRP A 24 -11.71 8.72 -6.05
N LYS A 25 -12.11 8.83 -7.31
CA LYS A 25 -11.63 9.89 -8.21
C LYS A 25 -11.92 11.29 -7.67
N ALA A 26 -13.07 11.48 -7.03
CA ALA A 26 -13.45 12.76 -6.46
C ALA A 26 -12.64 13.15 -5.22
N ILE A 27 -12.07 12.20 -4.48
CA ILE A 27 -11.35 12.48 -3.21
C ILE A 27 -9.85 12.17 -3.27
N ASN A 28 -9.36 11.51 -4.32
CA ASN A 28 -7.97 11.08 -4.38
C ASN A 28 -6.98 12.26 -4.35
N PHE A 29 -7.42 13.47 -4.72
CA PHE A 29 -6.60 14.67 -4.73
C PHE A 29 -6.12 15.09 -3.34
N PHE A 30 -6.79 14.64 -2.27
CA PHE A 30 -6.33 14.86 -0.90
C PHE A 30 -5.08 14.02 -0.58
N PHE A 31 -4.88 12.91 -1.28
CA PHE A 31 -3.86 11.92 -0.97
C PHE A 31 -2.67 12.10 -1.91
N ASP A 32 -1.49 12.34 -1.35
CA ASP A 32 -0.25 12.29 -2.12
C ASP A 32 0.13 10.84 -2.44
N MET A 33 -0.34 10.36 -3.59
CA MET A 33 -0.09 8.99 -4.04
C MET A 33 1.39 8.69 -4.28
N LYS A 34 2.25 9.70 -4.43
CA LYS A 34 3.67 9.49 -4.75
C LYS A 34 4.51 9.20 -3.52
N THR A 35 4.04 9.60 -2.34
CA THR A 35 4.80 9.51 -1.09
C THR A 35 4.27 8.45 -0.14
N ILE A 36 3.14 7.78 -0.42
CA ILE A 36 2.54 6.76 0.45
C ILE A 36 3.56 5.71 0.93
N ALA A 37 4.43 5.23 0.03
CA ALA A 37 5.43 4.23 0.36
C ALA A 37 6.57 4.74 1.26
N ARG A 38 6.78 6.06 1.29
CA ARG A 38 7.87 6.75 2.00
C ARG A 38 7.38 7.38 3.31
N GLU A 39 6.13 7.84 3.33
CA GLU A 39 5.46 8.54 4.42
C GLU A 39 4.12 7.86 4.77
N PRO A 40 4.12 6.56 5.14
CA PRO A 40 2.90 5.83 5.44
C PRO A 40 2.11 6.40 6.62
N GLU A 41 2.77 7.06 7.56
CA GLU A 41 2.14 7.73 8.71
C GLU A 41 1.30 8.93 8.27
N VAL A 42 1.76 9.70 7.30
CA VAL A 42 1.03 10.84 6.74
C VAL A 42 -0.23 10.35 6.04
N PHE A 43 -0.11 9.29 5.25
CA PHE A 43 -1.25 8.64 4.60
C PHE A 43 -2.26 8.10 5.62
N ALA A 44 -1.82 7.39 6.67
CA ALA A 44 -2.70 6.86 7.70
C ALA A 44 -3.41 7.98 8.49
N ALA A 45 -2.70 9.05 8.83
CA ALA A 45 -3.28 10.22 9.49
C ALA A 45 -4.36 10.89 8.62
N LEU A 46 -4.12 11.00 7.31
CA LEU A 46 -5.10 11.55 6.38
C LEU A 46 -6.32 10.62 6.22
N LEU A 47 -6.12 9.31 6.12
CA LEU A 47 -7.23 8.35 6.16
C LEU A 47 -8.07 8.52 7.43
N GLY A 48 -7.42 8.71 8.59
CA GLY A 48 -8.10 9.00 9.86
C GLY A 48 -8.94 10.27 9.82
N LYS A 49 -8.43 11.35 9.20
CA LYS A 49 -9.17 12.61 9.05
C LYS A 49 -10.36 12.51 8.09
N VAL A 50 -10.22 11.77 7.00
CA VAL A 50 -11.26 11.68 5.95
C VAL A 50 -12.33 10.65 6.31
N PHE A 51 -11.94 9.51 6.89
CA PHE A 51 -12.82 8.36 7.09
C PHE A 51 -13.11 8.02 8.57
N GLY A 52 -12.51 8.76 9.51
CA GLY A 52 -12.72 8.56 10.95
C GLY A 52 -12.41 7.13 11.38
N SER A 53 -13.32 6.52 12.15
CA SER A 53 -13.19 5.16 12.67
C SER A 53 -13.02 4.08 11.58
N THR A 54 -13.45 4.34 10.35
CA THR A 54 -13.33 3.40 9.23
C THR A 54 -11.88 3.33 8.69
N SER A 55 -11.01 4.29 9.04
CA SER A 55 -9.64 4.34 8.53
C SER A 55 -8.85 3.06 8.79
N LYS A 56 -9.01 2.46 9.98
CA LYS A 56 -8.31 1.23 10.36
C LYS A 56 -8.72 0.03 9.50
N VAL A 57 -9.97 -0.02 9.08
CA VAL A 57 -10.45 -1.06 8.15
C VAL A 57 -9.84 -0.84 6.76
N LEU A 58 -9.76 0.42 6.31
CA LEU A 58 -9.16 0.78 5.02
C LEU A 58 -7.66 0.48 5.00
N GLU A 59 -6.91 0.89 6.03
CA GLU A 59 -5.48 0.59 6.20
C GLU A 59 -5.22 -0.91 6.11
N LYS A 60 -6.04 -1.72 6.80
CA LYS A 60 -5.95 -3.18 6.75
C LYS A 60 -6.21 -3.71 5.34
N LYS A 61 -7.30 -3.28 4.68
CA LYS A 61 -7.65 -3.73 3.33
C LYS A 61 -6.60 -3.37 2.30
N ILE A 62 -6.06 -2.15 2.37
CA ILE A 62 -4.96 -1.72 1.49
C ILE A 62 -3.75 -2.60 1.74
N GLY A 63 -3.42 -2.86 3.00
CA GLY A 63 -2.33 -3.74 3.36
C GLY A 63 -2.48 -5.16 2.81
N GLU A 64 -3.69 -5.74 2.89
CA GLU A 64 -4.00 -7.08 2.36
C GLU A 64 -3.71 -7.12 0.86
N THR A 65 -4.15 -6.10 0.12
CA THR A 65 -3.88 -5.95 -1.31
C THR A 65 -2.38 -5.83 -1.60
N VAL A 66 -1.65 -4.97 -0.86
CA VAL A 66 -0.20 -4.78 -1.03
C VAL A 66 0.56 -6.09 -0.79
N LEU A 67 0.27 -6.81 0.30
CA LEU A 67 0.90 -8.09 0.61
C LEU A 67 0.53 -9.17 -0.42
N GLY A 68 -0.70 -9.16 -0.93
CA GLY A 68 -1.15 -10.01 -2.03
C GLY A 68 -0.29 -9.87 -3.27
N LYS A 69 0.00 -8.63 -3.68
CA LYS A 69 0.79 -8.35 -4.89
C LYS A 69 2.27 -8.73 -4.77
N VAL A 70 2.80 -8.88 -3.55
CA VAL A 70 4.18 -9.32 -3.30
C VAL A 70 4.29 -10.76 -2.77
N GLY A 71 3.19 -11.52 -2.80
CA GLY A 71 3.16 -12.93 -2.36
C GLY A 71 3.34 -13.15 -0.86
N ALA A 72 3.04 -12.14 -0.02
CA ALA A 72 3.26 -12.15 1.43
C ALA A 72 1.97 -12.30 2.27
N VAL A 73 0.90 -12.87 1.69
CA VAL A 73 -0.47 -12.91 2.27
C VAL A 73 -0.53 -13.53 3.67
N GLN A 74 0.35 -14.48 3.99
CA GLN A 74 0.31 -15.22 5.27
C GLN A 74 0.84 -14.43 6.48
N GLN A 75 1.38 -13.22 6.28
CA GLN A 75 2.18 -12.52 7.27
C GLN A 75 1.47 -11.32 7.91
N MET A 76 0.13 -11.34 7.99
CA MET A 76 -0.64 -10.22 8.54
C MET A 76 -1.21 -10.53 9.95
N PRO A 77 -0.48 -10.23 11.03
CA PRO A 77 -1.02 -10.24 12.39
C PRO A 77 -2.18 -9.23 12.54
N GLY A 78 -3.13 -9.54 13.43
CA GLY A 78 -4.37 -8.77 13.58
C GLY A 78 -4.24 -7.31 14.04
N ASN A 79 -3.04 -6.83 14.40
CA ASN A 79 -2.80 -5.48 14.94
C ASN A 79 -1.56 -4.78 14.33
N VAL A 80 -1.29 -5.02 13.04
CA VAL A 80 -0.12 -4.45 12.37
C VAL A 80 -0.44 -3.09 11.75
N ASP A 81 0.35 -2.09 12.09
CA ASP A 81 0.24 -0.75 11.52
C ASP A 81 0.63 -0.72 10.04
N PHE A 82 0.03 0.20 9.27
CA PHE A 82 0.26 0.34 7.84
C PHE A 82 1.75 0.43 7.46
N ARG A 83 2.56 1.13 8.27
CA ARG A 83 4.03 1.21 8.11
C ARG A 83 4.71 -0.17 8.16
N GLN A 84 4.33 -1.01 9.11
CA GLN A 84 4.90 -2.35 9.27
C GLN A 84 4.53 -3.24 8.09
N ILE A 85 3.29 -3.11 7.59
CA ILE A 85 2.83 -3.79 6.37
C ILE A 85 3.69 -3.39 5.17
N LEU A 86 3.93 -2.08 4.96
CA LEU A 86 4.77 -1.63 3.85
C LEU A 86 6.21 -2.09 3.98
N ARG A 87 6.79 -2.10 5.18
CA ARG A 87 8.14 -2.62 5.42
C ARG A 87 8.24 -4.10 5.05
N LEU A 88 7.25 -4.89 5.46
CA LEU A 88 7.18 -6.30 5.13
C LEU A 88 7.06 -6.52 3.61
N ALA A 89 6.15 -5.77 2.99
CA ALA A 89 5.93 -5.86 1.56
C ALA A 89 7.18 -5.48 0.77
N LYS A 90 7.90 -4.43 1.19
CA LYS A 90 9.16 -3.99 0.59
C LYS A 90 10.27 -5.04 0.71
N ALA A 91 10.30 -5.80 1.80
CA ALA A 91 11.26 -6.90 1.97
C ALA A 91 10.98 -8.09 1.04
N LYS A 92 9.73 -8.27 0.62
CA LYS A 92 9.28 -9.33 -0.30
C LYS A 92 9.20 -8.87 -1.76
N PHE A 93 9.14 -7.56 -1.99
CA PHE A 93 9.17 -6.98 -3.31
C PHE A 93 10.47 -7.42 -4.02
N PRO A 94 10.39 -8.10 -5.17
CA PRO A 94 11.56 -8.66 -5.81
C PRO A 94 12.56 -7.53 -6.07
N ARG A 95 13.76 -7.68 -5.50
CA ARG A 95 14.92 -6.96 -6.04
C ARG A 95 15.00 -7.42 -7.49
N GLN A 96 15.01 -6.50 -8.44
CA GLN A 96 15.51 -6.82 -9.78
C GLN A 96 16.75 -7.71 -9.58
N PRO A 97 16.86 -8.87 -10.27
CA PRO A 97 18.13 -9.55 -10.30
C PRO A 97 19.13 -8.50 -10.77
N LEU A 98 20.13 -8.21 -9.94
CA LEU A 98 21.35 -7.60 -10.45
C LEU A 98 21.73 -8.47 -11.65
N PRO A 99 22.03 -7.89 -12.84
CA PRO A 99 22.44 -8.69 -13.97
C PRO A 99 23.54 -9.61 -13.48
N ASP A 100 23.29 -10.92 -13.60
CA ASP A 100 24.26 -11.98 -13.40
C ASP A 100 25.60 -11.47 -13.90
N GLN A 101 26.54 -11.20 -12.99
CA GLN A 101 27.93 -11.11 -13.39
C GLN A 101 28.31 -12.51 -13.85
N LEU A 102 28.08 -12.74 -15.14
CA LEU A 102 28.76 -13.73 -15.94
C LEU A 102 30.24 -13.74 -15.54
N GLY A 103 30.67 -14.85 -14.97
CA GLY A 103 32.07 -15.17 -14.77
C GLY A 103 32.22 -16.68 -14.64
N PRO A 104 32.57 -17.39 -15.73
CA PRO A 104 33.37 -18.61 -15.60
C PRO A 104 34.74 -18.29 -14.99
#